data_AF-A0A7J7ZDE8-F1
#
_entry.id   AF-A0A7J7ZDE8-F1
#
_cell.length_a   1.000
_cell.length_b   1.000
_cell.length_c   1.000
_cell.angle_alpha   90.00
_cell.angle_beta   90.00
_cell.angle_gamma   90.00
#
_symmetry.space_group_name_H-M   'P 1'
#
loop_
_entity.id
_entity.type
_entity.pdbx_description
1 polymer ?
#
loop_
_entity_poly.entity_id
_entity_poly.type
_entity_poly.pdbx_seq_one_letter_code
_entity_poly.pdbx_strand_id
1 'polypeptide(L)'
;MSVFPKISLRLEVANYLKEGFMNEEIVSTLGKQVAERKFETLLNHLSHPPSFTTVRVNTHLASVQHVKNMLSDELQKQLNGLSVPILQHPDLQDVLLIPVIGPRKNIKQQQCEAIVGAQCGNAVLRGAHVYVPGIVSASKFMKAGDVVSVYSDIKGKCKKGAKEFDGTKVFLGNGISESSRKEIFSGLPDLKYVIKCLREISMLFVVQGKLKTM
;
A
#
# COMPACT_ATOMS: atom_id res chain seq x y z
N MET A 1 -14.51 -13.33 2.66
CA MET A 1 -14.06 -12.85 1.34
C MET A 1 -12.92 -11.87 1.53
N SER A 2 -11.78 -12.12 0.87
CA SER A 2 -10.61 -11.23 0.85
C SER A 2 -10.97 -9.91 0.16
N VAL A 3 -10.32 -8.81 0.56
CA VAL A 3 -10.58 -7.49 -0.02
C VAL A 3 -9.85 -7.33 -1.36
N PHE A 4 -8.72 -8.01 -1.52
CA PHE A 4 -7.94 -8.00 -2.74
C PHE A 4 -7.99 -9.35 -3.47
N PRO A 5 -7.92 -9.35 -4.81
CA PRO A 5 -7.79 -10.57 -5.60
C PRO A 5 -6.39 -11.19 -5.40
N LYS A 6 -6.21 -12.45 -5.80
CA LYS A 6 -4.89 -13.08 -5.85
C LYS A 6 -3.91 -12.29 -6.72
N ILE A 7 -2.62 -12.42 -6.44
CA ILE A 7 -1.58 -11.70 -7.15
C ILE A 7 -1.66 -11.96 -8.66
N SER A 8 -1.60 -10.91 -9.46
CA SER A 8 -1.65 -11.02 -10.92
C SER A 8 -0.25 -11.36 -11.44
N LEU A 9 -0.05 -12.61 -11.85
CA LEU A 9 1.18 -13.09 -12.47
C LEU A 9 0.97 -13.39 -13.95
N ARG A 10 2.06 -13.38 -14.72
CA ARG A 10 2.05 -13.99 -16.06
C ARG A 10 1.90 -15.50 -15.90
N LEU A 11 1.23 -16.16 -16.84
CA LEU A 11 0.96 -17.59 -16.78
C LEU A 11 2.25 -18.42 -16.66
N GLU A 12 3.26 -18.07 -17.45
CA GLU A 12 4.60 -18.68 -17.40
C GLU A 12 5.24 -18.61 -16.00
N VAL A 13 5.13 -17.46 -15.33
CA VAL A 13 5.67 -17.25 -13.98
C VAL A 13 4.86 -18.01 -12.94
N ALA A 14 3.54 -18.02 -13.06
CA ALA A 14 2.68 -18.77 -12.14
C ALA A 14 2.94 -20.29 -12.22
N ASN A 15 3.14 -20.81 -13.43
CA ASN A 15 3.48 -22.22 -13.64
C ASN A 15 4.86 -22.55 -13.07
N TYR A 16 5.88 -21.71 -13.34
CA TYR A 16 7.22 -21.87 -12.79
C TYR A 16 7.21 -21.90 -11.25
N LEU A 17 6.49 -20.97 -10.62
CA LEU A 17 6.34 -20.98 -9.16
C LEU A 17 5.59 -22.24 -8.70
N LYS A 18 4.53 -22.65 -9.41
CA LYS A 18 3.78 -23.85 -9.06
C LYS A 18 4.69 -25.09 -9.07
N GLU A 19 5.57 -25.25 -10.06
CA GLU A 19 6.53 -26.35 -10.14
C GLU A 19 7.44 -26.40 -8.90
N GLY A 20 7.98 -25.25 -8.47
CA GLY A 20 8.83 -25.18 -7.27
C GLY A 20 8.09 -25.54 -5.98
N PHE A 21 6.84 -25.08 -5.82
CA PHE A 21 6.01 -25.35 -4.63
C PHE A 21 5.29 -26.70 -4.68
N MET A 22 5.41 -27.45 -5.78
CA MET A 22 4.78 -28.76 -6.01
C MET A 22 5.82 -29.85 -6.33
N ASN A 23 7.07 -29.68 -5.89
CA ASN A 23 8.13 -30.67 -6.09
C ASN A 23 7.84 -32.00 -5.39
N GLU A 24 8.57 -33.06 -5.75
CA GLU A 24 8.35 -34.42 -5.27
C GLU A 24 8.46 -34.55 -3.74
N GLU A 25 9.40 -33.83 -3.12
CA GLU A 25 9.59 -33.83 -1.66
C GLU A 25 8.36 -33.23 -0.94
N ILE A 26 7.83 -32.11 -1.43
CA ILE A 26 6.64 -31.48 -0.85
C ILE A 26 5.41 -32.36 -1.07
N VAL A 27 5.24 -32.91 -2.28
CA VAL A 27 4.07 -33.73 -2.63
C VAL A 27 4.09 -35.06 -1.88
N SER A 28 5.24 -35.71 -1.72
CA SER A 28 5.37 -36.94 -0.93
C SER A 28 5.11 -36.71 0.56
N THR A 29 5.52 -35.55 1.10
CA THR A 29 5.38 -35.22 2.53
C THR A 29 3.98 -34.71 2.90
N LEU A 30 3.40 -33.83 2.09
CA LEU A 30 2.12 -33.14 2.42
C LEU A 30 0.93 -33.66 1.61
N GLY A 31 1.17 -34.36 0.51
CA GLY A 31 0.16 -34.72 -0.48
C GLY A 31 -0.15 -33.59 -1.45
N LYS A 32 -0.45 -33.96 -2.71
CA LYS A 32 -0.69 -33.01 -3.81
C LYS A 32 -1.76 -31.96 -3.51
N GLN A 33 -2.91 -32.39 -3.00
CA GLN A 33 -4.05 -31.49 -2.75
C GLN A 33 -3.72 -30.41 -1.70
N VAL A 34 -2.99 -30.77 -0.64
CA VAL A 34 -2.60 -29.83 0.42
C VAL A 34 -1.57 -28.85 -0.10
N ALA A 35 -0.59 -29.32 -0.88
CA ALA A 35 0.41 -28.48 -1.51
C ALA A 35 -0.23 -27.45 -2.46
N GLU A 36 -1.17 -27.87 -3.31
CA GLU A 36 -1.89 -26.95 -4.21
C GLU A 36 -2.69 -25.90 -3.43
N ARG A 37 -3.38 -26.32 -2.36
CA ARG A 37 -4.12 -25.38 -1.49
C ARG A 37 -3.20 -24.38 -0.81
N LYS A 38 -2.03 -24.81 -0.33
CA LYS A 38 -1.02 -23.91 0.28
C LYS A 38 -0.48 -22.92 -0.74
N PHE A 39 -0.20 -23.36 -1.97
CA PHE A 39 0.25 -22.49 -3.05
C PHE A 39 -0.81 -21.43 -3.42
N GLU A 40 -2.07 -21.83 -3.60
CA GLU A 40 -3.16 -20.86 -3.85
C GLU A 40 -3.36 -19.91 -2.66
N THR A 41 -3.21 -20.39 -1.42
CA THR A 41 -3.27 -19.53 -0.22
C THR A 41 -2.14 -18.50 -0.21
N LEU A 42 -0.92 -18.90 -0.56
CA LEU A 42 0.22 -18.00 -0.71
C LEU A 42 -0.06 -16.90 -1.73
N LEU A 43 -0.54 -17.27 -2.94
CA LEU A 43 -0.87 -16.29 -3.98
C LEU A 43 -1.95 -15.29 -3.55
N ASN A 44 -2.89 -15.72 -2.70
CA ASN A 44 -3.90 -14.83 -2.12
C ASN A 44 -3.29 -13.88 -1.08
N HIS A 45 -2.39 -14.36 -0.22
CA HIS A 45 -1.75 -13.53 0.80
C HIS A 45 -0.80 -12.48 0.22
N LEU A 46 -0.11 -12.77 -0.88
CA LEU A 46 0.85 -11.84 -1.51
C LEU A 46 0.22 -10.52 -1.99
N SER A 47 -1.09 -10.48 -2.22
CA SER A 47 -1.81 -9.24 -2.57
C SER A 47 -2.20 -8.37 -1.37
N HIS A 48 -2.00 -8.86 -0.15
CA HIS A 48 -2.39 -8.15 1.06
C HIS A 48 -1.15 -7.54 1.72
N PRO A 49 -1.24 -6.31 2.26
CA PRO A 49 -0.15 -5.74 3.03
C PRO A 49 0.10 -6.56 4.30
N PRO A 50 1.33 -6.58 4.83
CA PRO A 50 1.63 -7.17 6.12
C PRO A 50 0.76 -6.58 7.23
N SER A 51 0.48 -7.36 8.28
CA SER A 51 -0.29 -6.90 9.45
C SER A 51 0.50 -5.96 10.38
N PHE A 52 1.80 -5.81 10.16
CA PHE A 52 2.68 -4.93 10.92
C PHE A 52 3.54 -4.08 9.99
N THR A 53 3.66 -2.80 10.31
CA THR A 53 4.74 -1.94 9.82
C THR A 53 5.94 -2.13 10.73
N THR A 54 7.11 -2.40 10.16
CA THR A 54 8.34 -2.58 10.91
C THR A 54 9.27 -1.40 10.70
N VAL A 55 9.89 -0.93 11.78
CA VAL A 55 10.87 0.17 11.75
C VAL A 55 12.11 -0.29 12.49
N ARG A 56 13.26 -0.26 11.82
CA ARG A 56 14.56 -0.48 12.46
C ARG A 56 15.07 0.85 13.01
N VAL A 57 15.41 0.88 14.28
CA VAL A 57 15.99 2.01 14.98
C VAL A 57 17.48 2.11 14.65
N ASN A 58 17.95 3.30 14.30
CA ASN A 58 19.38 3.56 14.21
C ASN A 58 19.95 3.81 15.61
N THR A 59 20.37 2.74 16.27
CA THR A 59 20.86 2.75 17.66
C THR A 59 22.17 3.51 17.85
N HIS A 60 22.87 3.86 16.76
CA HIS A 60 24.04 4.73 16.82
C HIS A 60 23.68 6.20 17.15
N LEU A 61 22.48 6.64 16.78
CA LEU A 61 22.05 8.04 16.95
C LEU A 61 21.04 8.21 18.09
N ALA A 62 20.19 7.21 18.33
CA ALA A 62 19.14 7.30 19.34
C ALA A 62 18.79 5.95 19.94
N SER A 63 18.37 5.94 21.21
CA SER A 63 17.87 4.73 21.87
C SER A 63 16.51 4.31 21.33
N VAL A 64 16.22 3.01 21.42
CA VAL A 64 14.93 2.43 20.97
C VAL A 64 13.75 3.07 21.71
N GLN A 65 13.89 3.31 23.01
CA GLN A 65 12.85 3.95 23.81
C GLN A 65 12.60 5.40 23.38
N HIS A 66 13.65 6.15 23.06
CA HIS A 66 13.52 7.52 22.58
C HIS A 66 12.78 7.57 21.24
N VAL A 67 13.18 6.72 20.28
CA VAL A 67 12.51 6.64 18.96
C VAL A 67 11.07 6.15 19.09
N LYS A 68 10.79 5.20 19.99
CA LYS A 68 9.44 4.72 20.29
C LYS A 68 8.53 5.85 20.80
N ASN A 69 9.02 6.71 21.69
CA ASN A 69 8.26 7.85 22.19
C ASN A 69 7.99 8.86 21.05
N MET A 70 9.01 9.22 20.28
CA MET A 70 8.85 10.14 19.14
C MET A 70 7.85 9.61 18.09
N LEU A 71 7.91 8.31 17.78
CA LEU A 71 6.96 7.68 16.89
C LEU A 71 5.55 7.72 17.48
N SER A 72 5.39 7.47 18.78
CA SER A 72 4.07 7.51 19.44
C SER A 72 3.43 8.90 19.30
N ASP A 73 4.21 9.96 19.52
CA ASP A 73 3.75 11.34 19.36
C ASP A 73 3.37 11.67 17.91
N GLU A 74 4.16 11.21 16.92
CA GLU A 74 3.86 11.44 15.51
C GLU A 74 2.63 10.65 15.05
N LEU A 75 2.46 9.40 15.51
CA LEU A 75 1.26 8.61 15.24
C LEU A 75 0.01 9.28 15.81
N GLN A 76 0.08 9.80 17.03
CA GLN A 76 -1.03 10.52 17.65
C GLN A 76 -1.44 11.75 16.82
N LYS A 77 -0.46 12.49 16.27
CA LYS A 77 -0.70 13.63 15.37
C LYS A 77 -1.34 13.19 14.05
N GLN A 78 -0.85 12.12 13.44
CA GLN A 78 -1.36 11.63 12.15
C GLN A 78 -2.77 11.05 12.24
N LEU A 79 -3.12 10.45 13.38
CA LEU A 79 -4.39 9.73 13.57
C LEU A 79 -5.44 10.52 14.34
N ASN A 80 -5.30 11.85 14.43
CA ASN A 80 -6.22 12.73 15.14
C ASN A 80 -6.52 12.22 16.58
N GLY A 81 -5.49 11.77 17.29
CA GLY A 81 -5.61 11.31 18.68
C GLY A 81 -5.90 9.81 18.86
N LEU A 82 -6.03 9.01 17.80
CA LEU A 82 -6.10 7.55 17.94
C LEU A 82 -4.76 7.02 18.45
N SER A 83 -4.77 6.30 19.57
CA SER A 83 -3.58 5.62 20.09
C SER A 83 -3.41 4.26 19.43
N VAL A 84 -2.22 4.02 18.87
CA VAL A 84 -1.82 2.73 18.29
C VAL A 84 -0.60 2.24 19.04
N PRO A 85 -0.58 0.98 19.53
CA PRO A 85 0.54 0.50 20.31
C PRO A 85 1.77 0.31 19.42
N ILE A 86 2.92 0.76 19.91
CA ILE A 86 4.23 0.46 19.32
C ILE A 86 4.90 -0.61 20.16
N LEU A 87 5.09 -1.79 19.58
CA LEU A 87 5.72 -2.93 20.23
C LEU A 87 7.21 -2.97 19.86
N GLN A 88 8.06 -3.38 20.79
CA GLN A 88 9.45 -3.71 20.48
C GLN A 88 9.53 -5.21 20.26
N HIS A 89 10.27 -5.66 19.24
CA HIS A 89 10.42 -7.08 18.98
C HIS A 89 11.28 -7.73 20.08
N PRO A 90 10.89 -8.90 20.64
CA PRO A 90 11.62 -9.53 21.74
C PRO A 90 13.05 -9.94 21.34
N ASP A 91 13.21 -10.55 20.16
CA ASP A 91 14.51 -11.05 19.69
C ASP A 91 15.33 -10.03 18.88
N LEU A 92 14.67 -9.02 18.32
CA LEU A 92 15.29 -8.00 17.47
C LEU A 92 15.19 -6.66 18.20
N GLN A 93 16.15 -6.41 19.08
CA GLN A 93 16.08 -5.32 20.06
C GLN A 93 15.99 -3.94 19.41
N ASP A 94 16.52 -3.76 18.20
CA ASP A 94 16.48 -2.52 17.43
C ASP A 94 15.24 -2.41 16.51
N VAL A 95 14.26 -3.30 16.61
CA VAL A 95 13.07 -3.30 15.76
C VAL A 95 11.80 -2.92 16.54
N LEU A 96 11.07 -1.95 15.99
CA LEU A 96 9.74 -1.55 16.43
C LEU A 96 8.68 -2.06 15.45
N LEU A 97 7.55 -2.53 16.00
CA LEU A 97 6.41 -3.07 15.28
C LEU A 97 5.18 -2.20 15.53
N ILE A 98 4.51 -1.80 14.47
CA ILE A 98 3.30 -0.97 14.54
C ILE A 98 2.16 -1.73 13.83
N PRO A 99 1.09 -2.12 14.54
CA PRO A 99 0.02 -2.93 13.97
C PRO A 99 -0.82 -2.12 12.97
N VAL A 100 -1.21 -2.79 11.90
CA VAL A 100 -1.98 -2.21 10.79
C VAL A 100 -3.46 -2.29 11.09
N ILE A 101 -4.19 -1.18 10.87
CA ILE A 101 -5.65 -1.14 11.06
C ILE A 101 -6.34 -1.34 9.71
N GLY A 102 -6.93 -2.52 9.51
CA GLY A 102 -7.67 -2.83 8.29
C GLY A 102 -7.97 -4.33 8.15
N PRO A 103 -8.61 -4.76 7.05
CA PRO A 103 -9.07 -3.93 5.94
C PRO A 103 -10.44 -3.28 6.22
N ARG A 104 -10.59 -1.99 5.91
CA ARG A 104 -11.86 -1.24 6.05
C ARG A 104 -12.75 -1.46 4.82
N LYS A 105 -13.87 -2.15 5.02
CA LYS A 105 -14.82 -2.48 3.93
C LYS A 105 -15.87 -1.40 3.68
N ASN A 106 -16.07 -0.48 4.62
CA ASN A 106 -17.19 0.46 4.62
C ASN A 106 -16.81 1.84 4.03
N ILE A 107 -15.81 1.91 3.15
CA ILE A 107 -15.37 3.17 2.55
C ILE A 107 -16.19 3.41 1.28
N LYS A 108 -17.02 4.48 1.29
CA LYS A 108 -17.83 4.87 0.13
C LYS A 108 -16.93 5.49 -0.95
N GLN A 109 -16.96 4.90 -2.15
CA GLN A 109 -16.26 5.41 -3.33
C GLN A 109 -16.86 6.75 -3.78
N GLN A 110 -16.02 7.61 -4.34
CA GLN A 110 -16.34 8.93 -4.86
C GLN A 110 -16.45 8.87 -6.39
N GLN A 111 -17.13 9.84 -6.98
CA GLN A 111 -17.23 9.97 -8.44
C GLN A 111 -15.92 10.44 -9.08
N CYS A 112 -15.12 11.24 -8.36
CA CYS A 112 -13.81 11.66 -8.83
C CYS A 112 -12.79 10.57 -8.53
N GLU A 113 -12.09 10.10 -9.56
CA GLU A 113 -11.16 8.98 -9.48
C GLU A 113 -9.74 9.41 -9.85
N ALA A 114 -8.76 8.80 -9.18
CA ALA A 114 -7.36 8.83 -9.55
C ALA A 114 -6.84 7.40 -9.63
N ILE A 115 -6.10 7.09 -10.69
CA ILE A 115 -5.54 5.76 -10.93
C ILE A 115 -4.04 5.86 -10.86
N VAL A 116 -3.44 4.96 -10.08
CA VAL A 116 -2.01 4.84 -9.90
C VAL A 116 -1.50 3.53 -10.47
N GLY A 117 -0.21 3.49 -10.80
CA GLY A 117 0.44 2.23 -11.20
C GLY A 117 0.52 1.23 -10.03
N ALA A 118 0.65 -0.07 -10.33
CA ALA A 118 0.70 -1.14 -9.34
C ALA A 118 1.72 -0.91 -8.21
N GLN A 119 2.92 -0.39 -8.52
CA GLN A 119 3.95 -0.12 -7.52
C GLN A 119 3.55 1.01 -6.56
N CYS A 120 2.92 2.07 -7.08
CA CYS A 120 2.38 3.14 -6.26
C CYS A 120 1.20 2.63 -5.41
N GLY A 121 0.33 1.77 -5.98
CA GLY A 121 -0.72 1.11 -5.23
C GLY A 121 -0.20 0.30 -4.04
N ASN A 122 0.88 -0.46 -4.24
CA ASN A 122 1.55 -1.19 -3.16
C ASN A 122 2.15 -0.26 -2.10
N ALA A 123 2.68 0.90 -2.50
CA ALA A 123 3.16 1.90 -1.57
C ALA A 123 2.01 2.51 -0.74
N VAL A 124 0.86 2.80 -1.37
CA VAL A 124 -0.35 3.29 -0.68
C VAL A 124 -0.89 2.25 0.29
N LEU A 125 -0.95 0.96 -0.10
CA LEU A 125 -1.31 -0.10 0.85
C LEU A 125 -0.33 -0.23 2.01
N ARG A 126 0.89 0.31 1.86
CA ARG A 126 1.86 0.45 2.94
C ARG A 126 1.86 1.83 3.61
N GLY A 127 0.79 2.60 3.45
CA GLY A 127 0.59 3.87 4.13
C GLY A 127 1.36 5.02 3.50
N ALA A 128 1.75 4.93 2.23
CA ALA A 128 2.33 6.07 1.51
C ALA A 128 1.23 6.94 0.89
N HIS A 129 1.51 8.24 0.79
CA HIS A 129 0.70 9.14 -0.01
C HIS A 129 0.99 9.00 -1.51
N VAL A 130 0.11 9.54 -2.35
CA VAL A 130 0.31 9.53 -3.80
C VAL A 130 0.99 10.82 -4.25
N TYR A 131 2.08 10.66 -5.00
CA TYR A 131 2.85 11.73 -5.62
C TYR A 131 2.57 11.78 -7.14
N VAL A 132 2.74 12.95 -7.77
CA VAL A 132 2.49 13.16 -9.21
C VAL A 132 2.99 12.00 -10.09
N PRO A 133 4.24 11.51 -9.96
CA PRO A 133 4.77 10.50 -10.86
C PRO A 133 4.06 9.15 -10.78
N GLY A 134 3.39 8.86 -9.67
CA GLY A 134 2.63 7.63 -9.46
C GLY A 134 1.26 7.63 -10.13
N ILE A 135 0.73 8.80 -10.49
CA ILE A 135 -0.60 8.97 -11.09
C ILE A 135 -0.51 8.69 -12.59
N VAL A 136 -1.27 7.70 -13.07
CA VAL A 136 -1.38 7.36 -14.49
C VAL A 136 -2.62 7.96 -15.13
N SER A 137 -3.72 8.08 -14.39
CA SER A 137 -4.98 8.65 -14.88
C SER A 137 -5.71 9.38 -13.76
N ALA A 138 -6.52 10.37 -14.11
CA ALA A 138 -7.35 11.13 -13.18
C ALA A 138 -8.59 11.65 -13.91
N SER A 139 -9.71 11.78 -13.20
CA SER A 139 -10.96 12.29 -13.77
C SER A 139 -10.78 13.67 -14.42
N LYS A 140 -11.51 13.90 -15.52
CA LYS A 140 -11.43 15.13 -16.33
C LYS A 140 -11.61 16.42 -15.51
N PHE A 141 -12.50 16.39 -14.53
CA PHE A 141 -12.93 17.56 -13.76
C PHE A 141 -12.25 17.69 -12.38
N MET A 142 -11.24 16.86 -12.10
CA MET A 142 -10.55 16.87 -10.81
C MET A 142 -9.83 18.20 -10.57
N LYS A 143 -10.12 18.80 -9.41
CA LYS A 143 -9.54 20.04 -8.90
C LYS A 143 -8.79 19.79 -7.59
N ALA A 144 -7.93 20.74 -7.22
CA ALA A 144 -7.37 20.77 -5.88
C ALA A 144 -8.50 20.98 -4.85
N GLY A 145 -8.43 20.24 -3.74
CA GLY A 145 -9.44 20.16 -2.69
C GLY A 145 -10.46 19.02 -2.87
N ASP A 146 -10.56 18.41 -4.05
CA ASP A 146 -11.56 17.37 -4.29
C ASP A 146 -11.24 16.09 -3.50
N VAL A 147 -12.29 15.47 -2.95
CA VAL A 147 -12.18 14.12 -2.37
C VAL A 147 -12.24 13.11 -3.51
N VAL A 148 -11.17 12.34 -3.68
CA VAL A 148 -10.97 11.40 -4.78
C VAL A 148 -10.86 9.97 -4.29
N SER A 149 -11.40 9.03 -5.06
CA SER A 149 -11.15 7.60 -4.87
C SER A 149 -9.91 7.18 -5.66
N VAL A 150 -8.96 6.58 -4.95
CA VAL A 150 -7.70 6.12 -5.51
C VAL A 150 -7.81 4.63 -5.87
N TYR A 151 -7.41 4.29 -7.08
CA TYR A 151 -7.38 2.92 -7.58
C TYR A 151 -5.99 2.53 -8.09
N SER A 152 -5.64 1.26 -7.95
CA SER A 152 -4.43 0.67 -8.53
C SER A 152 -4.74 -0.04 -9.85
N ASP A 153 -4.02 0.32 -10.91
CA ASP A 153 -3.97 -0.45 -12.15
C ASP A 153 -2.99 -1.63 -11.99
N ILE A 154 -3.52 -2.75 -11.49
CA ILE A 154 -2.75 -3.97 -11.22
C ILE A 154 -2.27 -4.68 -12.49
N LYS A 155 -2.87 -4.39 -13.66
CA LYS A 155 -2.50 -5.01 -14.95
C LYS A 155 -1.57 -4.12 -15.79
N GLY A 156 -1.35 -2.88 -15.39
CA GLY A 156 -0.52 -1.92 -16.14
C GLY A 156 -1.06 -1.63 -17.53
N LYS A 157 -2.38 -1.54 -17.69
CA LYS A 157 -3.05 -1.31 -18.97
C LYS A 157 -3.55 0.13 -19.15
N CYS A 158 -3.58 0.93 -18.08
CA CYS A 158 -3.97 2.33 -18.12
C CYS A 158 -2.88 3.15 -18.81
N LYS A 159 -3.25 3.87 -19.87
CA LYS A 159 -2.33 4.78 -20.57
C LYS A 159 -2.18 6.06 -19.78
N LYS A 160 -0.95 6.55 -19.64
CA LYS A 160 -0.66 7.80 -18.91
C LYS A 160 -1.44 8.96 -19.53
N GLY A 161 -2.15 9.72 -18.70
CA GLY A 161 -3.00 10.82 -19.15
C GLY A 161 -4.37 10.40 -19.67
N ALA A 162 -4.80 9.14 -19.52
CA ALA A 162 -6.20 8.78 -19.75
C ALA A 162 -7.13 9.61 -18.83
N LYS A 163 -8.36 9.84 -19.28
CA LYS A 163 -9.41 10.55 -18.50
C LYS A 163 -10.35 9.57 -17.80
N GLU A 164 -10.46 8.36 -18.36
CA GLU A 164 -11.34 7.27 -17.95
C GLU A 164 -10.58 5.95 -18.13
N PHE A 165 -10.95 4.94 -17.36
CA PHE A 165 -10.35 3.61 -17.45
C PHE A 165 -11.34 2.55 -16.98
N ASP A 166 -11.79 1.73 -17.93
CA ASP A 166 -12.74 0.63 -17.69
C ASP A 166 -12.03 -0.71 -17.47
N GLY A 167 -10.69 -0.70 -17.40
CA GLY A 167 -9.89 -1.89 -17.14
C GLY A 167 -9.96 -2.35 -15.69
N THR A 168 -9.22 -3.43 -15.39
CA THR A 168 -9.15 -3.97 -14.02
C THR A 168 -8.46 -2.98 -13.08
N LYS A 169 -9.24 -2.40 -12.16
CA LYS A 169 -8.76 -1.46 -11.14
C LYS A 169 -9.11 -1.96 -9.74
N VAL A 170 -8.21 -1.78 -8.78
CA VAL A 170 -8.40 -2.18 -7.38
C VAL A 170 -8.53 -0.93 -6.53
N PHE A 171 -9.64 -0.77 -5.81
CA PHE A 171 -9.83 0.35 -4.91
C PHE A 171 -8.80 0.29 -3.77
N LEU A 172 -8.20 1.43 -3.41
CA LEU A 172 -7.21 1.53 -2.33
C LEU A 172 -7.71 2.36 -1.15
N GLY A 173 -8.57 3.34 -1.42
CA GLY A 173 -9.06 4.27 -0.42
C GLY A 173 -9.47 5.61 -1.02
N ASN A 174 -9.85 6.54 -0.15
CA ASN A 174 -10.12 7.93 -0.52
C ASN A 174 -9.03 8.86 0.01
N GLY A 175 -8.77 9.92 -0.75
CA GLY A 175 -7.88 11.00 -0.35
C GLY A 175 -8.34 12.36 -0.86
N ILE A 176 -7.63 13.41 -0.47
CA ILE A 176 -7.85 14.77 -0.97
C ILE A 176 -6.79 15.08 -2.02
N SER A 177 -7.22 15.53 -3.20
CA SER A 177 -6.31 15.99 -4.24
C SER A 177 -5.78 17.39 -3.89
N GLU A 178 -4.47 17.59 -3.89
CA GLU A 178 -3.82 18.89 -3.73
C GLU A 178 -3.53 19.56 -5.09
N SER A 179 -3.72 18.83 -6.19
CA SER A 179 -3.51 19.36 -7.54
C SER A 179 -4.69 19.07 -8.45
N SER A 180 -4.87 19.91 -9.45
CA SER A 180 -5.83 19.64 -10.52
C SER A 180 -5.27 18.61 -11.51
N ARG A 181 -6.16 17.98 -12.30
CA ARG A 181 -5.72 17.12 -13.41
C ARG A 181 -4.79 17.88 -14.36
N LYS A 182 -5.08 19.16 -14.63
CA LYS A 182 -4.26 19.97 -15.54
C LYS A 182 -2.82 19.99 -15.01
N GLU A 183 -2.62 20.39 -13.76
CA GLU A 183 -1.29 20.45 -13.13
C GLU A 183 -0.53 19.12 -13.18
N ILE A 184 -1.21 17.99 -12.93
CA ILE A 184 -0.58 16.65 -12.95
C ILE A 184 -0.03 16.29 -14.33
N PHE A 185 -0.70 16.72 -15.40
CA PHE A 185 -0.35 16.35 -16.78
C PHE A 185 0.17 17.51 -17.64
N SER A 186 0.26 18.74 -17.10
CA SER A 186 0.73 19.94 -17.80
C SER A 186 2.12 20.36 -17.31
N GLY A 187 3.17 19.65 -17.72
CA GLY A 187 4.57 20.08 -17.49
C GLY A 187 5.53 18.99 -17.04
N LEU A 188 6.75 19.41 -16.70
CA LEU A 188 7.81 18.58 -16.13
C LEU A 188 7.37 17.96 -14.78
N PRO A 189 7.88 16.77 -14.42
CA PRO A 189 7.46 16.07 -13.21
C PRO A 189 7.94 16.82 -11.95
N ASP A 190 7.09 17.68 -11.41
CA ASP A 190 7.27 18.20 -10.07
C ASP A 190 7.08 17.04 -9.06
N LEU A 191 8.04 16.84 -8.17
CA LEU A 191 7.98 15.92 -7.01
C LEU A 191 7.03 16.47 -5.92
N LYS A 192 5.88 17.01 -6.33
CA LYS A 192 4.88 17.54 -5.44
C LYS A 192 3.96 16.42 -4.97
N TYR A 193 3.55 16.57 -3.73
CA TYR A 193 2.51 15.78 -3.13
C TYR A 193 1.18 16.07 -3.82
N VAL A 194 0.37 15.05 -4.10
CA VAL A 194 -0.88 15.25 -4.87
C VAL A 194 -2.09 14.66 -4.20
N ILE A 195 -2.02 13.48 -3.58
CA ILE A 195 -3.22 12.91 -2.94
C ILE A 195 -2.90 12.51 -1.51
N LYS A 196 -3.52 13.24 -0.58
CA LYS A 196 -3.54 12.90 0.84
C LYS A 196 -4.52 11.78 1.08
N CYS A 197 -4.03 10.55 1.12
CA CYS A 197 -4.83 9.42 1.54
C CYS A 197 -5.30 9.62 3.00
N LEU A 198 -6.62 9.75 3.19
CA LEU A 198 -7.24 9.96 4.50
C LEU A 198 -7.96 8.70 5.00
N ARG A 199 -8.47 7.89 4.07
CA ARG A 199 -9.24 6.67 4.36
C ARG A 199 -8.78 5.55 3.45
N GLU A 200 -7.66 4.95 3.80
CA GLU A 200 -7.12 3.76 3.12
C GLU A 200 -7.84 2.49 3.60
N ILE A 201 -7.88 1.48 2.74
CA ILE A 201 -8.37 0.15 3.09
C ILE A 201 -7.53 -0.43 4.23
N SER A 202 -6.21 -0.35 4.12
CA SER A 202 -5.25 -0.66 5.17
C SER A 202 -4.63 0.63 5.64
N MET A 203 -4.95 1.06 6.86
CA MET A 203 -4.29 2.21 7.46
C MET A 203 -2.91 1.76 7.95
N LEU A 204 -1.90 2.01 7.13
CA LEU A 204 -0.48 1.98 7.52
C LEU A 204 -0.01 3.40 7.81
N PHE A 205 1.04 3.51 8.62
CA PHE A 205 1.53 4.80 9.08
C PHE A 205 2.59 5.35 8.15
N VAL A 206 2.48 6.64 7.81
CA VAL A 206 3.49 7.34 7.03
C VAL A 206 4.65 7.66 7.99
N VAL A 207 5.66 6.80 8.05
CA VAL A 207 6.92 7.10 8.79
C VAL A 207 7.88 7.95 7.91
N GLN A 208 7.45 8.37 6.71
CA GLN A 208 8.32 9.07 5.77
C GLN A 208 8.64 10.51 6.21
N GLY A 209 9.95 10.81 6.35
CA GLY A 209 10.50 12.15 6.19
C GLY A 209 10.93 12.89 7.46
N LYS A 210 10.24 12.72 8.59
CA LYS A 210 10.54 13.55 9.79
C LYS A 210 11.57 12.99 10.77
N LEU A 211 11.86 11.69 10.75
CA LEU A 211 12.91 11.09 11.59
C LEU A 211 14.31 11.17 10.96
N LYS A 212 14.45 11.73 9.74
CA LYS A 212 15.74 11.87 9.06
C LYS A 212 16.59 13.06 9.52
N THR A 213 16.05 13.95 10.34
CA THR A 213 16.77 15.13 10.85
C THR A 213 17.50 14.87 12.18
N MET A 214 17.86 13.62 12.46
CA MET A 214 18.72 13.22 13.59
C MET A 214 20.03 12.64 13.08
#